data_AF-A0A925D7E3-F1
#
_entry.id   AF-A0A925D7E3-F1
#
_cell.length_a   1.000
_cell.length_b   1.000
_cell.length_c   1.000
_cell.angle_alpha   90.00
_cell.angle_beta   90.00
_cell.angle_gamma   90.00
#
_symmetry.space_group_name_H-M   'P 1'
#
loop_
_entity.id
_entity.type
_entity.pdbx_description
1 polymer ?
#
loop_
_entity_poly.entity_id
_entity_poly.type
_entity_poly.pdbx_seq_one_letter_code
_entity_poly.pdbx_strand_id
1 'polypeptide(L)' 'MLAALEPAYGWAVRRKNRRFDSGHAAAVRVDAPVISVGNLTVGGTGKTPLVHWLAAWLREQGEHVTLISRGYGS' A
#
# COMPACT_ATOMS: atom_id res chain seq x y z
N MET A 1 15.69 2.42 24.45
CA MET A 1 14.61 1.51 24.94
C MET A 1 13.75 0.92 23.82
N LEU A 2 13.44 1.65 22.73
CA LEU A 2 12.68 1.10 21.58
C LEU A 2 13.48 0.16 20.66
N ALA A 3 14.82 0.27 20.64
CA ALA A 3 15.69 -0.56 19.80
C ALA A 3 15.62 -2.07 20.11
N ALA A 4 15.23 -2.45 21.34
CA ALA A 4 15.07 -3.86 21.70
C ALA A 4 13.83 -4.51 21.05
N LEU A 5 12.81 -3.71 20.70
CA LEU A 5 11.59 -4.17 20.03
C LEU A 5 11.70 -4.18 18.50
N GLU A 6 12.66 -3.43 17.95
CA GLU A 6 12.97 -3.38 16.53
C GLU A 6 13.26 -4.77 15.91
N PRO A 7 14.14 -5.61 16.47
CA PRO A 7 14.43 -6.92 15.87
C PRO A 7 13.21 -7.84 15.87
N ALA A 8 12.40 -7.81 16.93
CA ALA A 8 11.17 -8.59 17.01
C ALA A 8 10.15 -8.13 15.96
N TYR A 9 9.92 -6.82 15.85
CA TYR A 9 9.05 -6.23 14.83
C TYR A 9 9.56 -6.54 13.41
N GLY A 10 10.85 -6.33 13.16
CA GLY A 10 11.49 -6.61 11.89
C GLY A 10 11.38 -8.10 11.50
N TRP A 11 11.58 -9.01 12.44
CA TRP A 11 11.40 -10.45 12.20
C TRP A 11 9.95 -10.78 11.83
N ALA A 12 8.96 -10.22 12.55
CA ALA A 12 7.55 -10.44 12.27
C ALA A 12 7.15 -9.93 10.87
N VAL A 13 7.57 -8.71 10.49
CA VAL A 13 7.31 -8.15 9.15
C VAL A 13 7.99 -8.98 8.06
N ARG A 14 9.26 -9.36 8.25
CA ARG A 14 9.99 -10.21 7.27
C ARG A 14 9.33 -11.56 7.09
N ARG A 15 8.84 -12.20 8.17
CA ARG A 15 8.13 -13.47 8.07
C ARG A 15 6.82 -13.31 7.30
N LYS A 16 6.07 -12.24 7.57
CA LYS A 16 4.84 -11.91 6.84
C LYS A 16 5.12 -11.72 5.34
N ASN A 17 6.09 -10.89 4.97
CA ASN A 17 6.43 -10.63 3.57
C ASN A 17 6.88 -11.90 2.85
N ARG A 18 7.73 -12.72 3.47
CA ARG A 18 8.14 -14.02 2.91
C ARG A 18 6.98 -14.95 2.59
N ARG A 19 5.88 -14.89 3.36
CA ARG A 19 4.66 -15.67 3.06
C ARG A 19 3.97 -15.19 1.79
N PHE A 20 3.97 -13.88 1.52
CA PHE A 20 3.46 -13.32 0.25
C PHE A 20 4.41 -13.64 -0.91
N ASP A 21 5.72 -13.47 -0.73
CA ASP A 21 6.72 -13.72 -1.78
C ASP A 21 6.73 -15.18 -2.24
N SER A 22 6.49 -16.11 -1.31
CA SER A 22 6.44 -17.55 -1.59
C SER A 22 5.08 -18.04 -2.10
N GLY A 23 4.09 -17.16 -2.29
CA GLY A 23 2.74 -17.52 -2.75
C GLY A 23 1.85 -18.23 -1.71
N HIS A 24 2.32 -18.38 -0.45
CA HIS A 24 1.58 -19.03 0.64
C HIS A 24 0.56 -18.11 1.33
N ALA A 25 0.49 -16.83 0.93
CA ALA A 25 -0.54 -15.90 1.35
C ALA A 25 -1.50 -15.66 0.19
N ALA A 26 -2.80 -15.65 0.47
CA ALA A 26 -3.83 -15.39 -0.53
C ALA A 26 -3.72 -13.94 -1.02
N ALA A 27 -3.35 -13.77 -2.29
CA ALA A 27 -3.51 -12.51 -3.01
C ALA A 27 -4.79 -12.62 -3.84
N VAL A 28 -5.71 -11.67 -3.64
CA VAL A 28 -6.94 -11.60 -4.43
C VAL A 28 -6.59 -10.94 -5.76
N ARG A 29 -6.96 -11.60 -6.86
CA ARG A 29 -6.91 -11.02 -8.20
C ARG A 29 -8.29 -10.46 -8.54
N VAL A 30 -8.28 -9.32 -9.23
CA VAL A 30 -9.48 -8.66 -9.73
C VAL A 30 -9.35 -8.46 -11.23
N ASP A 31 -10.47 -8.37 -11.93
CA ASP A 31 -10.51 -8.26 -13.40
C ASP A 31 -10.26 -6.82 -13.90
N ALA A 32 -9.55 -6.01 -13.12
CA ALA A 32 -9.23 -4.62 -13.43
C ALA A 32 -7.76 -4.30 -13.09
N PRO A 33 -7.11 -3.36 -13.79
CA PRO A 33 -5.79 -2.88 -13.41
C PRO A 33 -5.79 -2.26 -12.01
N VAL A 34 -4.81 -2.62 -11.17
CA VAL A 34 -4.70 -2.10 -9.80
C VAL A 34 -3.37 -1.39 -9.62
N ILE A 35 -3.43 -0.12 -9.21
CA ILE A 35 -2.25 0.68 -8.85
C ILE A 35 -2.23 0.87 -7.33
N SER A 36 -1.22 0.31 -6.66
CA SER A 36 -1.02 0.47 -5.22
C SER A 36 -0.07 1.62 -4.92
N VAL A 37 -0.55 2.66 -4.23
CA VAL A 37 0.28 3.79 -3.78
C VAL A 37 0.55 3.67 -2.27
N GLY A 38 1.80 3.36 -1.91
CA GLY A 38 2.23 3.14 -0.54
C GLY A 38 3.48 3.95 -0.17
N ASN A 39 3.94 3.83 1.08
CA ASN A 39 5.21 4.40 1.52
C ASN A 39 5.85 3.52 2.61
N LEU A 40 7.18 3.59 2.74
CA LEU A 40 7.95 2.82 3.72
C LEU A 40 8.02 3.48 5.10
N THR A 41 7.85 4.81 5.16
CA THR A 41 7.93 5.59 6.41
C THR A 41 6.54 5.99 6.91
N VAL A 42 6.42 6.12 8.24
CA VAL A 42 5.23 6.65 8.92
C VAL A 42 5.27 8.19 8.88
N GLY A 43 4.14 8.83 8.57
CA GLY A 43 4.03 10.30 8.47
C GLY A 43 3.35 10.80 7.18
N GLY A 44 3.28 12.13 7.04
CA GLY A 44 2.68 12.83 5.90
C GLY A 44 3.56 12.76 4.65
N THR A 45 3.59 11.61 4.00
CA THR A 45 4.56 11.31 2.92
C THR A 45 4.03 11.61 1.52
N GLY A 46 3.18 12.63 1.39
CA GLY A 46 2.66 13.07 0.09
C GLY A 46 1.79 12.08 -0.68
N LYS A 47 1.41 10.93 -0.09
CA LYS A 47 0.59 9.90 -0.76
C LYS A 47 -0.75 10.46 -1.24
N THR A 48 -1.42 11.27 -0.43
CA THR A 48 -2.74 11.83 -0.79
C THR A 48 -2.65 12.79 -1.98
N PRO A 49 -1.73 13.78 -2.01
CA PRO A 49 -1.48 14.57 -3.23
C PRO A 49 -1.12 13.73 -4.46
N LEU A 50 -0.27 12.72 -4.29
CA LEU A 50 0.15 11.84 -5.40
C LEU A 50 -1.02 11.03 -5.98
N VAL A 51 -1.84 10.43 -5.12
CA VAL A 51 -3.02 9.67 -5.53
C VAL A 51 -4.01 10.58 -6.25
N HIS A 52 -4.21 11.81 -5.75
CA HIS A 52 -5.10 12.77 -6.40
C HIS A 52 -4.60 13.15 -7.81
N TRP A 53 -3.31 13.49 -7.93
CA TRP A 53 -2.69 13.80 -9.22
C TRP A 53 -2.80 12.62 -10.20
N LEU A 54 -2.49 11.40 -9.75
CA LEU A 54 -2.54 10.21 -10.60
C LEU A 54 -3.97 9.91 -11.07
N ALA A 55 -4.95 10.04 -10.18
CA ALA A 55 -6.35 9.84 -10.54
C ALA A 55 -6.85 10.89 -11.54
N ALA A 56 -6.45 12.16 -11.37
CA ALA A 56 -6.77 13.22 -12.32
C ALA A 56 -6.15 12.94 -13.69
N TRP A 57 -4.87 12.60 -13.74
CA TRP A 57 -4.16 12.28 -14.98
C TRP A 57 -4.79 11.10 -15.73
N LEU A 58 -5.12 10.01 -15.04
CA LEU A 58 -5.80 8.86 -15.67
C LEU A 58 -7.18 9.22 -16.20
N ARG A 59 -7.94 10.04 -15.48
CA ARG A 59 -9.24 10.53 -15.94
C ARG A 59 -9.11 11.40 -17.19
N GLU A 60 -8.06 12.22 -17.30
CA GLU A 60 -7.76 13.00 -18.51
C GLU A 60 -7.44 12.11 -19.72
N GLN A 61 -6.90 10.90 -19.49
CA GLN A 61 -6.71 9.89 -20.53
C GLN A 61 -8.00 9.12 -20.88
N GLY A 62 -9.13 9.43 -20.24
CA GLY A 62 -10.42 8.79 -20.48
C GLY A 62 -10.67 7.53 -19.64
N GLU A 63 -9.82 7.23 -18.65
CA GLU A 63 -9.96 6.03 -17.82
C GLU A 63 -10.96 6.22 -16.67
N HIS A 64 -11.67 5.13 -16.33
CA HIS A 64 -12.57 5.09 -15.18
C HIS A 64 -11.81 4.72 -13.90
N VAL A 65 -11.53 5.71 -13.06
CA VAL A 65 -10.72 5.54 -11.85
C VAL A 65 -11.57 5.46 -10.58
N THR A 66 -11.36 4.42 -9.76
CA THR A 66 -11.92 4.29 -8.41
C THR A 66 -10.81 4.28 -7.36
N LEU A 67 -10.93 5.12 -6.33
CA LEU A 67 -9.98 5.18 -5.23
C LEU A 67 -10.44 4.27 -4.08
N ILE A 68 -9.56 3.38 -3.64
CA ILE A 68 -9.78 2.53 -2.47
C ILE A 68 -8.86 3.01 -1.35
N SER A 69 -9.47 3.44 -0.23
CA SER A 69 -8.75 3.87 0.97
C SER A 69 -9.08 2.96 2.14
N ARG A 70 -8.13 2.79 3.07
CA ARG A 70 -8.31 2.00 4.30
C ARG A 70 -9.18 2.70 5.35
N GLY A 71 -9.43 4.01 5.22
CA GLY A 71 -10.25 4.76 6.20
C GLY A 71 -9.58 4.93 7.57
N TYR A 72 -8.32 5.38 7.61
CA TYR A 72 -7.65 5.64 8.89
C TYR A 72 -8.15 6.95 9.50
N GLY A 73 -8.77 6.89 10.69
CA GLY A 73 -9.24 8.07 11.43
C GLY A 73 -10.70 8.47 11.21
N SER A 74 -11.57 7.54 10.75
CA SER A 74 -13.03 7.67 10.81
C SER A 74 -13.58 7.21 12.15
#